data_AF-A0A416Z9S9-F1
#
_entry.id   AF-A0A416Z9S9-F1
#
_cell.length_a   1.000
_cell.length_b   1.000
_cell.length_c   1.000
_cell.angle_alpha   90.00
_cell.angle_beta   90.00
_cell.angle_gamma   90.00
#
_symmetry.space_group_name_H-M   'P 1'
#
loop_
_entity.id
_entity.type
_entity.pdbx_description
1 polymer ?
#
loop_
_entity_poly.entity_id
_entity_poly.type
_entity_poly.pdbx_seq_one_letter_code
_entity_poly.pdbx_strand_id
1 'polypeptide(L)'
;MTSNELKHEAKKQEWSMSIQECRGSGLSVSEWCRQRGVTTATYYRWERELLTGVRKNGAPPSTAVTFAELPEPKKMSRNVAERCATLHIGKASLDIYPGCDAEQLRLLVELLRLC
;
A
#
# COMPACT_ATOMS: atom_id res chain seq x y z
N MET A 1 0.91 -39.18 -15.02
CA MET A 1 0.58 -38.71 -13.67
C MET A 1 0.26 -39.89 -12.79
N THR A 2 0.76 -39.91 -11.55
CA THR A 2 0.48 -40.97 -10.58
C THR A 2 -0.81 -40.67 -9.80
N SER A 3 -1.50 -41.68 -9.29
CA SER A 3 -2.73 -41.50 -8.48
C SER A 3 -2.55 -40.54 -7.30
N ASN A 4 -1.32 -40.47 -6.76
CA ASN A 4 -0.96 -39.58 -5.66
C ASN A 4 -0.90 -38.10 -6.09
N GLU A 5 -0.49 -37.82 -7.33
CA GLU A 5 -0.45 -36.46 -7.88
C GLU A 5 -1.86 -35.90 -8.06
N LEU A 6 -2.80 -36.70 -8.57
CA LEU A 6 -4.19 -36.28 -8.75
C LEU A 6 -4.87 -35.99 -7.42
N LYS A 7 -4.66 -36.84 -6.40
CA LYS A 7 -5.16 -36.58 -5.04
C LYS A 7 -4.56 -35.31 -4.44
N HIS A 8 -3.29 -35.06 -4.72
CA HIS A 8 -2.60 -33.86 -4.25
C HIS A 8 -3.14 -32.60 -4.92
N GLU A 9 -3.36 -32.62 -6.24
CA GLU A 9 -3.97 -31.50 -6.97
C GLU A 9 -5.41 -31.21 -6.53
N ALA A 10 -6.23 -32.24 -6.34
CA ALA A 10 -7.59 -32.06 -5.84
C ALA A 10 -7.60 -31.37 -4.46
N LYS A 11 -6.71 -31.82 -3.56
CA LYS A 11 -6.58 -31.20 -2.24
C LYS A 11 -6.08 -29.75 -2.34
N LYS A 12 -5.19 -29.46 -3.27
CA LYS A 12 -4.71 -28.09 -3.52
C LYS A 12 -5.85 -27.15 -3.94
N GLN A 13 -6.75 -27.61 -4.81
CA GLN A 13 -7.92 -26.82 -5.23
C GLN A 13 -8.88 -26.55 -4.06
N GLU A 14 -9.14 -27.57 -3.22
CA GLU A 14 -9.97 -27.43 -2.02
C GLU A 14 -9.42 -26.37 -1.06
N TRP A 15 -8.11 -26.40 -0.80
CA TRP A 15 -7.45 -25.41 0.04
C TRP A 15 -7.39 -24.02 -0.58
N SER A 16 -7.34 -23.91 -1.91
CA SER A 16 -7.41 -22.63 -2.60
C SER A 16 -8.74 -21.92 -2.35
N MET A 17 -9.86 -22.62 -2.50
CA MET A 17 -11.19 -22.07 -2.21
C MET A 17 -11.33 -21.68 -0.74
N SER A 18 -10.82 -22.54 0.14
CA SER A 18 -10.81 -22.33 1.59
C SER A 18 -10.07 -21.06 2.02
N ILE A 19 -8.89 -20.80 1.45
CA ILE A 19 -8.11 -19.60 1.76
C ILE A 19 -8.78 -18.35 1.19
N GLN A 20 -9.40 -18.43 0.01
CA GLN A 20 -10.16 -17.32 -0.56
C GLN A 20 -11.36 -16.96 0.33
N GLU A 21 -12.07 -17.96 0.85
CA GLU A 21 -13.15 -17.77 1.82
C GLU A 21 -12.65 -17.13 3.11
N CYS A 22 -11.52 -17.61 3.67
CA CYS A 22 -10.91 -17.00 4.85
C CYS A 22 -10.61 -15.51 4.63
N ARG A 23 -10.02 -15.15 3.48
CA ARG A 23 -9.69 -13.75 3.14
C ARG A 23 -10.92 -12.90 2.90
N GLY A 24 -11.98 -13.46 2.30
CA GLY A 24 -13.25 -12.77 2.06
C GLY A 24 -14.12 -12.62 3.31
N SER A 25 -13.93 -13.48 4.32
CA SER A 25 -14.73 -13.47 5.55
C SER A 25 -14.42 -12.31 6.49
N GLY A 26 -13.26 -11.66 6.34
CA GLY A 26 -12.80 -10.61 7.25
C GLY A 26 -12.42 -11.09 8.66
N LEU A 27 -12.50 -12.40 8.93
CA LEU A 27 -12.07 -13.02 10.19
C LEU A 27 -10.55 -13.16 10.26
N SER A 28 -10.00 -13.19 11.47
CA SER A 28 -8.60 -13.58 11.62
C SER A 28 -8.39 -15.05 11.25
N VAL A 29 -7.20 -15.38 10.74
CA VAL A 29 -6.84 -16.76 10.38
C VAL A 29 -7.05 -17.72 11.55
N SER A 30 -6.75 -17.28 12.78
CA SER A 30 -6.94 -18.09 13.99
C SER A 30 -8.41 -18.40 14.26
N GLU A 31 -9.30 -17.41 14.15
CA GLU A 31 -10.73 -17.60 14.37
C GLU A 31 -11.36 -18.46 13.28
N TRP A 32 -10.99 -18.24 12.03
CA TRP A 32 -11.45 -19.05 10.91
C TRP A 32 -10.98 -20.51 11.05
N CYS A 33 -9.72 -20.73 11.43
CA CYS A 33 -9.18 -22.06 11.71
C CYS A 33 -9.95 -22.75 12.83
N ARG A 34 -10.28 -22.03 13.91
CA ARG A 34 -11.09 -22.55 15.03
C ARG A 34 -12.50 -22.95 14.58
N GLN A 35 -13.16 -22.16 13.75
CA GLN A 35 -14.50 -22.46 13.24
C GLN A 35 -14.53 -23.71 12.34
N ARG A 36 -13.50 -23.88 11.51
CA ARG A 36 -13.39 -25.02 10.59
C ARG A 36 -12.74 -26.27 11.17
N GLY A 37 -12.30 -26.24 12.43
CA GLY A 37 -11.58 -27.36 13.05
C GLY A 37 -10.22 -27.64 12.43
N VAL A 38 -9.60 -26.62 11.83
CA VAL A 38 -8.29 -26.71 11.17
C VAL A 38 -7.22 -26.16 12.11
N THR A 39 -6.04 -26.79 12.12
CA THR A 39 -4.88 -26.21 12.81
C THR A 39 -4.28 -25.08 11.97
N THR A 40 -3.92 -23.98 12.63
CA THR A 40 -3.25 -22.83 11.98
C THR A 40 -1.98 -23.25 11.22
N ALA A 41 -1.25 -24.26 11.73
CA ALA A 41 -0.11 -24.84 11.03
C ALA A 41 -0.47 -25.45 9.67
N THR A 42 -1.59 -26.15 9.58
CA THR A 42 -2.09 -26.74 8.32
C THR A 42 -2.50 -25.63 7.34
N TYR A 43 -3.17 -24.59 7.84
CA TYR A 43 -3.53 -23.43 7.04
C TYR A 43 -2.29 -22.78 6.40
N TYR A 44 -1.29 -22.40 7.20
CA TYR A 44 -0.10 -21.72 6.68
C TYR A 44 0.76 -22.62 5.79
N ARG A 45 0.75 -23.93 6.02
CA ARG A 45 1.38 -24.90 5.13
C ARG A 45 0.74 -24.86 3.73
N TRP A 46 -0.58 -24.95 3.65
CA TRP A 46 -1.30 -24.92 2.37
C TRP A 46 -1.23 -23.56 1.68
N GLU A 47 -1.28 -22.46 2.44
CA GLU A 47 -1.08 -21.12 1.89
C GLU A 47 0.29 -20.99 1.22
N ARG A 48 1.35 -21.47 1.89
CA ARG A 48 2.70 -21.46 1.33
C ARG A 48 2.82 -22.35 0.08
N GLU A 49 2.21 -23.53 0.10
CA GLU A 49 2.23 -24.49 -1.02
C GLU A 49 1.47 -23.96 -2.25
N LEU A 50 0.36 -23.24 -2.03
CA LEU A 50 -0.38 -22.54 -3.08
C LEU A 50 0.43 -21.38 -3.67
N LEU A 51 1.01 -20.53 -2.82
CA LEU A 51 1.86 -19.41 -3.26
C LEU A 51 3.11 -19.90 -4.02
N THR A 52 3.72 -21.00 -3.58
CA THR A 52 4.87 -21.62 -4.26
C THR A 52 4.46 -22.26 -5.59
N GLY A 53 3.25 -22.83 -5.66
CA GLY A 53 2.67 -23.35 -6.90
C GLY A 53 2.44 -22.27 -7.96
N VAL A 54 1.94 -21.09 -7.55
CA VAL A 54 1.75 -19.94 -8.45
C VAL A 54 3.10 -19.46 -9.01
N ARG A 55 4.16 -19.43 -8.19
CA ARG A 55 5.53 -19.12 -8.65
C ARG A 55 6.06 -20.12 -9.69
N LYS A 56 5.62 -21.38 -9.65
CA LYS A 56 6.06 -22.40 -10.61
C LYS A 56 5.38 -22.28 -11.98
N ASN A 57 4.14 -21.79 -12.02
CA ASN A 57 3.29 -21.85 -13.22
C ASN A 57 3.14 -20.52 -13.98
N GLY A 58 3.78 -19.42 -13.56
CA GLY A 58 3.60 -18.17 -14.31
C GLY A 58 4.38 -16.93 -13.87
N ALA A 59 5.37 -17.02 -12.98
CA ALA A 59 6.21 -15.84 -12.68
C ALA A 59 7.62 -16.24 -12.26
N PRO A 60 8.67 -15.60 -12.80
CA PRO A 60 10.02 -15.80 -12.28
C PRO A 60 10.07 -15.48 -10.78
N PRO A 61 10.98 -16.10 -10.02
CA PRO A 61 11.13 -15.86 -8.59
C PRO A 61 11.59 -14.42 -8.37
N SER A 62 10.66 -13.47 -8.33
CA SER A 62 10.96 -12.13 -7.80
C SER A 62 10.97 -12.25 -6.27
N THR A 63 12.07 -12.79 -5.76
CA THR A 63 12.61 -12.45 -4.44
C THR A 63 13.39 -11.14 -4.48
N ALA A 64 13.45 -10.46 -5.64
CA ALA A 64 13.87 -9.08 -5.69
C ALA A 64 12.76 -8.24 -5.04
N VAL A 65 13.08 -7.58 -3.93
CA VAL A 65 12.32 -6.43 -3.46
C VAL A 65 12.27 -5.44 -4.61
N THR A 66 11.16 -5.46 -5.36
CA THR A 66 10.91 -4.47 -6.40
C THR A 66 10.32 -3.26 -5.69
N PHE A 67 11.10 -2.20 -5.59
CA PHE A 67 10.56 -0.90 -5.20
C PHE A 67 9.51 -0.52 -6.23
N ALA A 68 8.27 -0.34 -5.78
CA ALA A 68 7.26 0.30 -6.61
C ALA A 68 7.71 1.74 -6.82
N GLU A 69 7.97 2.13 -8.07
CA GLU A 69 8.13 3.54 -8.40
C GLU A 69 6.79 4.23 -8.11
N LEU A 70 6.75 4.96 -6.99
CA LEU A 70 5.66 5.87 -6.75
C LEU A 70 5.69 6.90 -7.87
N PRO A 71 4.55 7.22 -8.51
CA PRO A 71 4.50 8.32 -9.46
C PRO A 71 5.10 9.53 -8.76
N GLU A 72 6.08 10.19 -9.41
CA GLU A 72 6.71 11.37 -8.83
C GLU A 72 5.58 12.26 -8.29
N PRO A 73 5.60 12.63 -6.99
CA PRO A 73 4.57 13.50 -6.45
C PRO A 73 4.51 14.68 -7.40
N LYS A 74 3.35 14.83 -8.09
CA LYS A 74 3.16 15.77 -9.20
C LYS A 74 3.96 17.00 -8.84
N LYS A 75 5.12 17.17 -9.50
CA LYS A 75 5.85 18.43 -9.47
C LYS A 75 4.88 19.35 -10.20
N MET A 76 3.89 19.85 -9.47
CA MET A 76 3.28 21.13 -9.76
C MET A 76 4.50 21.98 -10.01
N SER A 77 4.64 22.44 -11.24
CA SER A 77 5.64 23.38 -11.69
C SER A 77 5.43 24.64 -10.85
N ARG A 78 5.84 24.58 -9.60
CA ARG A 78 5.74 25.64 -8.64
C ARG A 78 7.03 26.37 -8.86
N ASN A 79 7.08 27.13 -9.97
CA ASN A 79 8.21 27.88 -10.48
C ASN A 79 9.03 28.42 -9.31
N VAL A 80 10.06 27.67 -8.89
CA VAL A 80 10.91 28.08 -7.77
C VAL A 80 11.68 29.35 -8.16
N ALA A 81 11.88 29.55 -9.47
CA ALA A 81 12.46 30.74 -10.08
C ALA A 81 11.58 32.01 -9.96
N GLU A 82 10.30 31.90 -9.59
CA GLU A 82 9.39 33.05 -9.47
C GLU A 82 9.08 33.43 -8.01
N ARG A 83 9.66 32.76 -7.01
CA ARG A 83 9.45 33.17 -5.61
C ARG A 83 10.49 34.20 -5.21
N CYS A 84 10.02 35.39 -4.82
CA CYS A 84 10.89 36.47 -4.34
C CYS A 84 11.34 36.25 -2.90
N ALA A 85 10.47 35.72 -2.04
CA ALA A 85 10.79 35.46 -0.63
C ALA A 85 9.79 34.47 -0.02
N THR A 86 10.18 33.80 1.06
CA THR A 86 9.27 33.06 1.94
C THR A 86 9.31 33.69 3.33
N LEU A 87 8.15 34.05 3.85
CA LEU A 87 7.96 34.59 5.20
C LEU A 87 7.47 33.48 6.13
N HIS A 88 8.17 33.28 7.25
CA HIS A 88 7.76 32.34 8.29
C HIS A 88 7.24 33.10 9.53
N ILE A 89 6.03 32.77 9.98
CA ILE A 89 5.42 33.28 11.20
C ILE A 89 4.94 32.08 12.02
N GLY A 90 5.67 31.74 13.09
CA GLY A 90 5.37 30.55 13.90
C GLY A 90 5.41 29.26 13.08
N LYS A 91 4.26 28.57 12.97
CA LYS A 91 4.10 27.36 12.15
C LYS A 91 3.59 27.64 10.73
N ALA A 92 3.28 28.90 10.42
CA ALA A 92 2.80 29.30 9.11
C ALA A 92 3.96 29.77 8.22
N SER A 93 3.82 29.51 6.92
CA SER A 93 4.75 29.96 5.88
C SER A 93 3.96 30.60 4.74
N LEU A 94 4.38 31.78 4.29
CA LEU A 94 3.81 32.50 3.17
C LEU A 94 4.86 32.70 2.08
N ASP A 95 4.60 32.18 0.88
CA ASP A 95 5.45 32.38 -0.28
C ASP A 95 5.03 33.65 -1.03
N ILE A 96 6.00 34.54 -1.31
CA ILE A 96 5.83 35.84 -1.97
C ILE A 96 6.34 35.75 -3.41
N TYR A 97 5.52 36.20 -4.36
CA TYR A 97 5.78 36.20 -5.80
C TYR A 97 5.90 37.65 -6.32
N PRO A 98 6.60 37.90 -7.45
CA PRO A 98 6.71 39.22 -8.04
C PRO A 98 5.34 39.73 -8.50
N GLY A 99 5.05 41.00 -8.23
CA GLY A 99 3.72 41.61 -8.46
C GLY A 99 2.76 41.52 -7.28
N CYS A 100 3.21 41.03 -6.12
CA CYS A 100 2.44 41.09 -4.88
C CYS A 100 2.30 42.54 -4.39
N ASP A 101 1.05 42.99 -4.23
CA ASP A 101 0.73 44.32 -3.72
C ASP A 101 0.99 44.42 -2.20
N ALA A 102 1.47 45.59 -1.76
CA ALA A 102 1.90 45.81 -0.38
C ALA A 102 0.72 45.74 0.60
N GLU A 103 -0.47 46.21 0.20
CA GLU A 103 -1.68 46.15 1.04
C GLU A 103 -2.17 44.71 1.22
N GLN A 104 -2.13 43.91 0.15
CA GLN A 104 -2.47 42.49 0.23
C GLN A 104 -1.53 41.72 1.14
N LEU A 105 -0.22 41.98 1.04
CA LEU A 105 0.77 41.35 1.89
C LEU A 105 0.57 41.74 3.36
N ARG A 106 0.28 43.01 3.64
CA ARG A 106 -0.01 43.50 4.98
C ARG A 106 -1.22 42.81 5.60
N LEU A 107 -2.32 42.67 4.86
CA LEU A 107 -3.52 41.96 5.33
C LEU A 107 -3.22 40.50 5.68
N LEU A 108 -2.50 39.79 4.80
CA LEU A 108 -2.14 38.39 5.02
C LEU A 108 -1.25 38.22 6.27
N VAL A 109 -0.31 39.14 6.50
CA VAL A 109 0.55 39.13 7.69
C VAL A 109 -0.24 39.44 8.96
N GLU A 110 -1.18 40.40 8.93
CA GLU A 110 -2.05 40.69 10.08
C GLU A 110 -2.94 39.49 10.42
N LEU A 111 -3.51 38.80 9.43
CA LEU A 111 -4.28 37.58 9.64
C LEU A 111 -3.44 36.44 10.23
N LEU A 112 -2.21 36.25 9.73
CA LEU A 112 -1.31 35.23 10.24
C LEU A 112 -0.82 35.49 11.68
N ARG A 113 -0.85 36.75 12.14
CA ARG A 113 -0.54 37.13 13.53
C ARG A 113 -1.68 36.87 14.51
N LEU A 114 -2.91 36.69 14.03
CA LEU A 114 -4.09 36.38 14.85
C LEU A 114 -4.24 34.87 15.14
N CYS A 115 -3.43 34.04 14.51
CA CYS A 115 -3.36 32.58 14.70
C CYS A 115 -2.18 32.19 15.61
#